data_AF-A0A2V9X067-F1
#
_entry.id   AF-A0A2V9X067-F1
#
_cell.length_a   1.000
_cell.length_b   1.000
_cell.length_c   1.000
_cell.angle_alpha   90.00
_cell.angle_beta   90.00
_cell.angle_gamma   90.00
#
_symmetry.space_group_name_H-M   'P 1'
#
loop_
_entity.id
_entity.type
_entity.pdbx_description
1 polymer ?
#
loop_
_entity_poly.entity_id
_entity_poly.type
_entity_poly.pdbx_seq_one_letter_code
_entity_poly.pdbx_strand_id
1 'polypeptide(L)'
;MNLILGSKYVVLASAGKKSSLDEWKTVANQLNIVAENLEPAGLKTGYHNHQLEFTPVGGQRPMEILAKLTKPSVMLQLDVGTCLEAGSDPVAWIRANPGRIRSIHCKNWSPETSKGYKVLFGEGAADWKNIFAAPLQTTSIRLPVVKWAPQIQH
;
A
#
# COMPACT_ATOMS: atom_id res chain seq x y z
N MET A 1 -8.83 -20.68 6.78
CA MET A 1 -8.04 -20.62 5.52
C MET A 1 -6.66 -19.98 5.71
N ASN A 2 -6.54 -18.74 6.24
CA ASN A 2 -5.23 -18.06 6.37
C ASN A 2 -4.19 -18.80 7.22
N LEU A 3 -4.59 -19.39 8.36
CA LEU A 3 -3.70 -20.18 9.23
C LEU A 3 -3.20 -21.48 8.58
N ILE A 4 -3.97 -22.05 7.65
CA ILE A 4 -3.61 -23.26 6.90
C ILE A 4 -2.56 -22.95 5.84
N LEU A 5 -2.60 -21.74 5.27
CA LEU A 5 -1.68 -21.28 4.22
C LEU A 5 -0.43 -20.59 4.80
N GLY A 6 -0.28 -20.54 6.14
CA GLY A 6 0.83 -19.85 6.81
C GLY A 6 0.80 -18.32 6.70
N SER A 7 -0.28 -17.73 6.17
CA SER A 7 -0.41 -16.27 6.07
C SER A 7 -0.80 -15.67 7.41
N LYS A 8 0.07 -14.81 7.94
CA LYS A 8 -0.14 -14.12 9.22
C LYS A 8 -0.85 -12.77 9.07
N TYR A 9 -1.05 -12.28 7.85
CA TYR A 9 -1.61 -10.95 7.60
C TYR A 9 -2.96 -11.02 6.89
N VAL A 10 -3.93 -10.27 7.42
CA VAL A 10 -5.21 -9.97 6.78
C VAL A 10 -5.19 -8.49 6.38
N VAL A 11 -5.05 -8.24 5.08
CA VAL A 11 -4.90 -6.88 4.54
C VAL A 11 -6.22 -6.43 3.92
N LEU A 12 -6.78 -5.33 4.42
CA LEU A 12 -7.92 -4.68 3.78
C LEU A 12 -7.44 -4.04 2.47
N ALA A 13 -7.93 -4.57 1.36
CA ALA A 13 -7.51 -4.13 0.03
C ALA A 13 -7.99 -2.69 -0.26
N SER A 14 -9.23 -2.35 0.08
CA SER A 14 -9.80 -1.03 -0.17
C SER A 14 -10.87 -0.69 0.88
N ALA A 15 -10.98 0.58 1.23
CA ALA A 15 -12.10 1.09 2.05
C ALA A 15 -13.31 1.56 1.22
N GLY A 16 -13.23 1.48 -0.12
CA GLY A 16 -14.16 2.13 -1.03
C GLY A 16 -13.99 3.66 -1.05
N LYS A 17 -14.87 4.35 -1.78
CA LYS A 17 -14.83 5.82 -1.85
C LYS A 17 -15.14 6.41 -0.47
N LYS A 18 -14.33 7.38 -0.07
CA LYS A 18 -14.51 8.18 1.15
C LYS A 18 -14.46 9.65 0.79
N SER A 19 -15.39 10.44 1.31
CA SER A 19 -15.55 11.85 0.89
C SER A 19 -15.02 12.86 1.90
N SER A 20 -14.71 12.42 3.13
CA SER A 20 -14.32 13.28 4.23
C SER A 20 -13.21 12.65 5.08
N LEU A 21 -12.49 13.47 5.85
CA LEU A 21 -11.50 12.99 6.80
C LEU A 21 -12.14 12.16 7.93
N ASP A 22 -13.37 12.45 8.34
CA ASP A 22 -14.05 11.69 9.40
C ASP A 22 -14.42 10.27 8.98
N GLU A 23 -14.77 10.08 7.71
CA GLU A 23 -14.92 8.74 7.14
C GLU A 23 -13.60 7.95 7.19
N TRP A 24 -12.45 8.61 6.94
CA TRP A 24 -11.13 7.99 7.06
C TRP A 24 -10.72 7.67 8.51
N LYS A 25 -11.08 8.53 9.46
CA LYS A 25 -10.93 8.23 10.90
C LYS A 25 -11.75 7.01 11.29
N THR A 26 -12.95 6.87 10.73
CA THR A 26 -13.80 5.68 10.94
C THR A 26 -13.13 4.41 10.42
N VAL A 27 -12.50 4.47 9.24
CA VAL A 27 -11.72 3.34 8.70
C VAL A 27 -10.55 2.99 9.63
N ALA A 28 -9.81 3.97 10.12
CA ALA A 28 -8.72 3.73 11.08
C ALA A 28 -9.21 3.03 12.36
N ASN A 29 -10.35 3.47 12.91
CA ASN A 29 -10.95 2.85 14.08
C ASN A 29 -11.36 1.39 13.82
N GLN A 30 -12.00 1.14 12.68
CA GLN A 30 -12.38 -0.22 12.27
C GLN A 30 -11.16 -1.14 12.14
N LEU A 31 -10.05 -0.66 11.55
CA LEU A 31 -8.80 -1.42 11.45
C LEU A 31 -8.23 -1.77 12.84
N ASN A 32 -8.33 -0.86 13.81
CA ASN A 32 -7.89 -1.12 15.18
C ASN A 32 -8.74 -2.20 15.86
N ILE A 33 -10.07 -2.13 15.73
CA ILE A 33 -10.98 -3.14 16.27
C ILE A 33 -10.70 -4.51 15.64
N VAL A 34 -10.49 -4.56 14.32
CA VAL A 34 -10.15 -5.81 13.64
C VAL A 34 -8.80 -6.35 14.12
N ALA A 35 -7.80 -5.48 14.34
CA ALA A 35 -6.51 -5.90 14.88
C ALA A 35 -6.63 -6.53 16.27
N GLU A 36 -7.42 -5.93 17.17
CA GLU A 36 -7.68 -6.48 18.50
C GLU A 36 -8.33 -7.87 18.43
N ASN A 37 -9.30 -8.05 17.52
CA ASN A 37 -10.00 -9.32 17.37
C ASN A 37 -9.13 -10.43 16.74
N LEU A 38 -8.16 -10.06 15.89
CA LEU A 38 -7.29 -11.01 15.19
C LEU A 38 -6.05 -11.39 15.98
N GLU A 39 -5.60 -10.53 16.90
CA GLU A 39 -4.37 -10.71 17.68
C GLU A 39 -4.34 -12.01 18.51
N PRO A 40 -5.41 -12.41 19.24
CA PRO A 40 -5.43 -13.67 19.98
C PRO A 40 -5.27 -14.91 19.10
N ALA A 41 -5.62 -14.83 17.82
CA ALA A 41 -5.44 -15.90 16.84
C ALA A 41 -4.06 -15.89 16.17
N GLY A 42 -3.15 -15.00 16.60
CA GLY A 42 -1.82 -14.83 15.99
C GLY A 42 -1.85 -14.19 14.60
N LEU A 43 -2.98 -13.58 14.23
CA LEU A 43 -3.17 -12.89 12.95
C LEU A 43 -2.93 -11.38 13.13
N LYS A 44 -2.46 -10.74 12.06
CA LYS A 44 -2.14 -9.31 12.02
C LYS A 44 -2.98 -8.60 10.96
N THR A 45 -3.42 -7.39 11.26
CA THR A 45 -4.18 -6.56 10.33
C THR A 45 -3.27 -5.69 9.48
N GLY A 46 -3.67 -5.42 8.24
CA GLY A 46 -3.03 -4.43 7.39
C GLY A 46 -3.98 -3.66 6.51
N TYR A 47 -3.47 -2.61 5.89
CA TYR A 47 -4.20 -1.78 4.93
C TYR A 47 -3.37 -1.53 3.66
N HIS A 48 -3.99 -1.62 2.49
CA HIS A 48 -3.39 -1.37 1.18
C HIS A 48 -3.82 -0.02 0.61
N ASN A 49 -2.85 0.79 0.16
CA ASN A 49 -3.15 2.08 -0.44
C ASN A 49 -3.54 1.99 -1.92
N HIS A 50 -4.40 2.89 -2.34
CA HIS A 50 -4.64 3.28 -3.72
C HIS A 50 -4.26 4.76 -3.91
N GLN A 51 -4.62 5.32 -5.06
CA GLN A 51 -4.42 6.75 -5.35
C GLN A 51 -5.24 7.64 -4.39
N LEU A 52 -6.46 7.23 -4.04
CA LEU A 52 -7.38 8.01 -3.21
C LEU A 52 -6.79 8.40 -1.86
N GLU A 53 -6.01 7.50 -1.25
CA GLU A 53 -5.42 7.71 0.08
C GLU A 53 -4.24 8.69 0.02
N PHE A 54 -3.65 8.89 -1.15
CA PHE A 54 -2.60 9.88 -1.36
C PHE A 54 -3.11 11.21 -1.91
N THR A 55 -4.36 11.27 -2.38
CA THR A 55 -5.01 12.53 -2.79
C THR A 55 -5.53 13.29 -1.57
N PRO A 56 -5.14 14.57 -1.35
CA PRO A 56 -5.59 15.34 -0.20
C PRO A 56 -7.11 15.52 -0.13
N VAL A 57 -7.67 15.34 1.08
CA VAL A 57 -9.06 15.67 1.43
C VAL A 57 -8.98 16.69 2.57
N GLY A 58 -9.54 17.89 2.37
CA GLY A 58 -9.42 18.95 3.39
C GLY A 58 -7.97 19.34 3.72
N GLY A 59 -7.07 19.26 2.73
CA GLY A 59 -5.64 19.61 2.89
C GLY A 59 -4.76 18.52 3.49
N GLN A 60 -5.30 17.35 3.87
CA GLN A 60 -4.53 16.25 4.43
C GLN A 60 -4.70 14.97 3.61
N ARG A 61 -3.63 14.18 3.46
CA ARG A 61 -3.72 12.90 2.76
C ARG A 61 -4.36 11.85 3.67
N PRO A 62 -5.41 11.12 3.24
CA PRO A 62 -6.01 10.09 4.07
C PRO A 62 -5.04 9.01 4.57
N MET A 63 -4.01 8.68 3.78
CA MET A 63 -3.00 7.72 4.18
C MET A 63 -2.24 8.18 5.45
N GLU A 64 -2.06 9.49 5.65
CA GLU A 64 -1.47 10.06 6.87
C GLU A 64 -2.42 9.93 8.07
N ILE A 65 -3.73 10.11 7.86
CA ILE A 65 -4.74 9.86 8.88
C ILE A 65 -4.71 8.40 9.32
N LEU A 66 -4.71 7.47 8.35
CA LEU A 66 -4.65 6.04 8.63
C LEU A 66 -3.37 5.69 9.40
N ALA A 67 -2.21 6.16 8.95
CA ALA A 67 -0.94 5.92 9.62
C ALA A 67 -0.91 6.44 11.06
N LYS A 68 -1.44 7.66 11.27
CA LYS A 68 -1.48 8.34 12.57
C LYS A 68 -2.45 7.69 13.56
N LEU A 69 -3.63 7.26 13.10
CA LEU A 69 -4.72 6.83 13.99
C LEU A 69 -4.83 5.32 14.15
N THR A 70 -4.19 4.53 13.29
CA THR A 70 -4.10 3.09 13.49
C THR A 70 -2.97 2.73 14.47
N LYS A 71 -3.19 1.68 15.27
CA LYS A 71 -2.18 1.13 16.19
C LYS A 71 -0.92 0.73 15.43
N PRO A 72 0.28 0.81 16.05
CA PRO A 72 1.52 0.36 15.42
C PRO A 72 1.51 -1.09 14.92
N SER A 73 0.67 -1.95 15.51
CA SER A 73 0.49 -3.35 15.09
C SER A 73 -0.24 -3.52 13.75
N VAL A 74 -1.02 -2.51 13.32
CA VAL A 74 -1.63 -2.47 11.99
C VAL A 74 -0.55 -2.11 10.99
N MET A 75 -0.19 -3.04 10.10
CA MET A 75 0.80 -2.75 9.07
C MET A 75 0.21 -1.89 7.93
N LEU A 76 1.06 -1.17 7.23
CA LEU A 76 0.72 -0.45 6.01
C LEU A 76 1.39 -1.14 4.83
N GLN A 77 0.61 -1.54 3.82
CA GLN A 77 1.11 -2.09 2.57
C GLN A 77 1.27 -0.94 1.60
N LEU A 78 2.48 -0.77 1.07
CA LEU A 78 2.77 0.30 0.13
C LEU A 78 2.75 -0.23 -1.31
N ASP A 79 1.83 0.25 -2.13
CA ASP A 79 1.92 0.17 -3.58
C ASP A 79 2.71 1.36 -4.11
N VAL A 80 3.91 1.07 -4.61
CA VAL A 80 4.89 2.08 -5.01
C VAL A 80 4.41 2.85 -6.23
N GLY A 81 3.82 2.16 -7.20
CA GLY A 81 3.36 2.78 -8.45
C GLY A 81 2.22 3.75 -8.21
N THR A 82 1.24 3.38 -7.37
CA THR A 82 0.11 4.28 -7.04
C THR A 82 0.55 5.45 -6.15
N CYS A 83 1.53 5.25 -5.27
CA CYS A 83 2.15 6.33 -4.50
C CYS A 83 2.79 7.37 -5.43
N LEU A 84 3.57 6.91 -6.41
CA LEU A 84 4.22 7.78 -7.41
C LEU A 84 3.21 8.47 -8.32
N GLU A 85 2.21 7.74 -8.81
CA GLU A 85 1.13 8.29 -9.64
C GLU A 85 0.37 9.42 -8.92
N ALA A 86 0.21 9.31 -7.61
CA ALA A 86 -0.38 10.35 -6.77
C ALA A 86 0.59 11.49 -6.42
N GLY A 87 1.80 11.51 -6.99
CA GLY A 87 2.82 12.53 -6.75
C GLY A 87 3.51 12.44 -5.38
N SER A 88 3.43 11.29 -4.71
CA SER A 88 4.05 11.06 -3.39
C SER A 88 5.38 10.30 -3.50
N ASP A 89 6.30 10.57 -2.59
CA ASP A 89 7.61 9.90 -2.50
C ASP A 89 7.52 8.59 -1.67
N PRO A 90 7.73 7.41 -2.28
CA PRO A 90 7.70 6.13 -1.57
C PRO A 90 8.79 5.98 -0.51
N VAL A 91 10.00 6.50 -0.75
CA VAL A 91 11.14 6.40 0.18
C VAL A 91 10.87 7.26 1.41
N ALA A 92 10.40 8.50 1.20
CA ALA A 92 9.98 9.37 2.30
C ALA A 92 8.84 8.72 3.11
N TRP A 93 7.86 8.11 2.43
CA TRP A 93 6.77 7.42 3.09
C TRP A 93 7.23 6.24 3.96
N ILE A 94 8.17 5.43 3.48
CA ILE A 94 8.75 4.32 4.26
C ILE A 94 9.47 4.85 5.50
N ARG A 95 10.30 5.87 5.34
CA ARG A 95 11.07 6.47 6.45
C ARG A 95 10.18 7.12 7.50
N ALA A 96 9.08 7.75 7.09
CA ALA A 96 8.10 8.36 7.99
C ALA A 96 7.31 7.32 8.82
N ASN A 97 7.31 6.05 8.41
CA ASN A 97 6.50 4.99 9.02
C ASN A 97 7.36 3.78 9.44
N PRO A 98 8.38 3.97 10.31
CA PRO A 98 9.33 2.92 10.67
C PRO A 98 8.61 1.72 11.31
N GLY A 99 8.93 0.52 10.83
CA GLY A 99 8.33 -0.73 11.33
C GLY A 99 6.87 -0.98 10.94
N ARG A 100 6.22 -0.05 10.23
CA ARG A 100 4.84 -0.20 9.74
C ARG A 100 4.76 -0.76 8.33
N ILE A 101 5.76 -0.49 7.47
CA ILE A 101 5.79 -1.03 6.10
C ILE A 101 6.33 -2.47 6.11
N ARG A 102 5.42 -3.45 5.96
CA ARG A 102 5.72 -4.90 6.03
C ARG A 102 5.59 -5.62 4.69
N SER A 103 5.01 -4.95 3.71
CA SER A 103 4.80 -5.48 2.38
C SER A 103 4.76 -4.32 1.42
N ILE A 104 5.35 -4.51 0.24
CA ILE A 104 5.23 -3.57 -0.87
C ILE A 104 4.73 -4.26 -2.13
N HIS A 105 3.92 -3.56 -2.91
CA HIS A 105 3.70 -3.93 -4.31
C HIS A 105 4.77 -3.26 -5.15
N CYS A 106 5.56 -4.08 -5.82
CA CYS A 106 6.59 -3.68 -6.78
C CYS A 106 5.95 -3.30 -8.12
N LYS A 107 4.94 -2.45 -8.07
CA LYS A 107 4.22 -1.92 -9.23
C LYS A 107 5.00 -0.73 -9.76
N ASN A 108 5.41 -0.79 -11.02
CA ASN A 108 6.14 0.29 -11.64
C ASN A 108 5.20 1.24 -12.39
N TRP A 109 5.56 2.51 -12.46
CA TRP A 109 4.78 3.55 -13.11
C TRP A 109 5.71 4.61 -13.70
N SER A 110 5.31 5.20 -14.83
CA SER A 110 6.01 6.32 -15.45
C SER A 110 5.11 7.54 -15.55
N PRO A 111 5.61 8.77 -15.30
CA PRO A 111 4.87 10.01 -15.52
C PRO A 111 4.64 10.32 -17.00
N GLU A 112 5.30 9.61 -17.91
CA GLU A 112 5.06 9.75 -19.34
C GLU A 112 3.65 9.20 -19.68
N THR A 113 2.75 10.08 -20.11
CA THR A 113 1.33 9.77 -20.36
C THR A 113 1.11 8.60 -21.31
N SER A 114 2.02 8.38 -22.27
CA SER A 114 1.98 7.26 -23.22
C SER A 114 2.26 5.91 -22.56
N LYS A 115 3.01 5.89 -21.45
CA LYS A 115 3.49 4.68 -20.77
C LYS A 115 2.67 4.34 -19.53
N GLY A 116 2.54 5.27 -18.57
CA GLY A 116 1.85 5.00 -17.30
C GLY A 116 2.31 3.69 -16.64
N TYR A 117 1.37 2.78 -16.35
CA TYR A 117 1.64 1.45 -15.76
C TYR A 117 2.13 0.37 -16.75
N LYS A 118 2.33 0.69 -18.03
CA LYS A 118 2.78 -0.28 -19.05
C LYS A 118 4.29 -0.54 -19.01
N VAL A 119 5.03 0.19 -18.18
CA VAL A 119 6.49 0.04 -18.04
C VAL A 119 6.85 -1.27 -17.35
N LEU A 120 7.93 -1.91 -17.81
CA LEU A 120 8.50 -3.07 -17.13
C LEU A 120 9.15 -2.66 -15.82
N PHE A 121 9.41 -3.62 -14.93
CA PHE A 121 10.07 -3.35 -13.66
C PHE A 121 11.46 -2.73 -13.88
N GLY A 122 11.72 -1.57 -13.27
CA GLY A 122 12.97 -0.82 -13.43
C GLY A 122 12.94 0.26 -14.52
N GLU A 123 11.96 0.27 -15.42
CA GLU A 123 11.86 1.23 -16.54
C GLU A 123 10.94 2.44 -16.23
N GLY A 124 10.64 2.66 -14.96
CA GLY A 124 9.69 3.66 -14.49
C GLY A 124 10.33 4.63 -13.52
N ALA A 125 9.52 5.44 -12.87
CA ALA A 125 10.00 6.51 -11.99
C ALA A 125 10.40 6.02 -10.58
N ALA A 126 10.18 4.75 -10.25
CA ALA A 126 10.47 4.22 -8.93
C ALA A 126 11.98 4.09 -8.67
N ASP A 127 12.47 4.74 -7.62
CA ASP A 127 13.83 4.59 -7.11
C ASP A 127 13.96 3.29 -6.29
N TRP A 128 13.95 2.16 -6.99
CA TRP A 128 14.01 0.84 -6.35
C TRP A 128 15.23 0.66 -5.46
N LYS A 129 16.37 1.24 -5.83
CA LYS A 129 17.60 1.18 -5.04
C LYS A 129 17.38 1.77 -3.65
N ASN A 130 16.85 2.99 -3.57
CA ASN A 130 16.61 3.64 -2.28
C ASN A 130 15.39 3.10 -1.55
N ILE A 131 14.37 2.59 -2.26
CA ILE A 131 13.23 1.90 -1.65
C ILE A 131 13.70 0.64 -0.92
N PHE A 132 14.51 -0.20 -1.57
CA PHE A 132 15.02 -1.43 -0.96
C PHE A 132 16.09 -1.17 0.10
N ALA A 133 16.81 -0.05 0.03
CA ALA A 133 17.75 0.38 1.07
C ALA A 133 17.05 1.06 2.27
N ALA A 134 15.79 1.46 2.15
CA ALA A 134 15.02 2.02 3.26
C ALA A 134 14.78 0.96 4.34
N PRO A 135 14.53 1.34 5.61
CA PRO A 135 14.33 0.40 6.73
C PRO A 135 12.96 -0.30 6.67
N LEU A 136 12.72 -1.02 5.57
CA LEU A 136 11.59 -1.91 5.36
C LEU A 136 11.70 -3.07 6.33
N GLN A 137 10.60 -3.40 7.01
CA GLN A 137 10.52 -4.66 7.74
C GLN A 137 9.68 -5.65 6.94
N THR A 138 10.07 -5.87 5.69
CA THR A 138 9.26 -6.63 4.72
C THR A 138 9.35 -8.13 4.95
N THR A 139 8.18 -8.77 5.07
CA THR A 139 8.06 -10.25 5.07
C THR A 139 7.60 -10.78 3.71
N SER A 140 7.15 -9.90 2.79
CA SER A 140 6.72 -10.26 1.44
C SER A 140 6.93 -9.11 0.46
N ILE A 141 7.48 -9.44 -0.73
CA ILE A 141 7.54 -8.56 -1.90
C ILE A 141 6.57 -9.14 -2.93
N ARG A 142 5.61 -8.33 -3.41
CA ARG A 142 4.66 -8.79 -4.43
C ARG A 142 4.90 -8.04 -5.73
N LEU A 143 5.34 -8.79 -6.76
CA LEU A 143 5.36 -8.30 -8.13
C LEU A 143 3.92 -8.38 -8.68
N PRO A 144 3.41 -7.35 -9.39
CA PRO A 144 2.15 -7.49 -10.10
C PRO A 144 2.30 -8.63 -11.12
N VAL A 145 1.27 -9.47 -11.24
CA VAL A 145 1.18 -10.44 -12.34
C VAL A 145 1.10 -9.63 -13.63
N VAL A 146 2.17 -9.64 -14.43
CA VAL A 146 2.14 -9.10 -15.78
C VAL A 146 1.15 -9.95 -16.55
N LYS A 147 -0.05 -9.41 -16.83
CA LYS A 147 -0.99 -10.06 -17.76
C LYS A 147 -0.38 -9.94 -19.16
N TRP A 148 0.25 -11.02 -19.61
CA TRP A 148 0.63 -11.18 -21.00
C TRP A 148 -0.64 -11.43 -21.81
N ALA A 149 -1.07 -10.45 -22.60
CA ALA A 149 -2.10 -10.66 -23.61
C ALA A 149 -1.37 -10.85 -24.95
N PRO A 150 -1.41 -12.04 -25.58
CA PRO A 150 -0.91 -12.19 -26.94
C PRO A 150 -1.79 -11.33 -27.85
N GLN A 151 -1.19 -10.38 -28.55
CA GLN A 151 -1.84 -9.80 -29.72
C GLN A 151 -1.83 -10.87 -30.82
N ILE A 152 -2.96 -11.53 -31.00
CA ILE A 152 -3.23 -12.30 -32.21
C ILE A 152 -3.79 -11.31 -33.22
N GLN A 153 -2.97 -10.93 -34.19
CA GLN A 153 -3.43 -10.24 -35.39
C GLN A 153 -4.17 -11.25 -36.26
N HIS A 154 -5.39 -10.89 -36.68
CA HIS A 154 -6.06 -11.41 -37.86
C HIS A 154 -6.34 -10.24 -38.80
#